data_AF-A0A7Y2DSD1-F1
#
_entry.id   AF-A0A7Y2DSD1-F1
#
_cell.length_a   1.000
_cell.length_b   1.000
_cell.length_c   1.000
_cell.angle_alpha   90.00
_cell.angle_beta   90.00
_cell.angle_gamma   90.00
#
_symmetry.space_group_name_H-M   'P 1'
#
loop_
_entity.id
_entity.type
_entity.pdbx_description
1 polymer ?
#
loop_
_entity_poly.entity_id
_entity_poly.type
_entity_poly.pdbx_seq_one_letter_code
_entity_poly.pdbx_strand_id
1 'polypeptide(L)'
;MAPATRVSVGGRTLSVSNLDKVLYPETGFTKGEVIHYYSSVAAAMLPHLAGRCITLRRWPDGVDATSFFEKRCPSHRPDWVPVSVGPGNESERSSKRGGDTSPIPYCRIEEQAALVWTANLAALELHAPMAKADSLDTPTTLVFDLDPGEPATIVECAQRALDMREVFDLIGLQSFAKTSGSKGMQVYVPLNTPTTHHDCADFA
;
A
#
# COMPACT_ATOMS: atom_id res chain seq x y z
N MET A 1 -12.90 -24.39 -11.48
CA MET A 1 -12.99 -23.09 -10.77
C MET A 1 -14.08 -23.20 -9.74
N ALA A 2 -13.82 -22.82 -8.49
CA ALA A 2 -14.89 -22.74 -7.49
C ALA A 2 -15.93 -21.71 -7.94
N PRO A 3 -17.23 -21.94 -7.69
CA PRO A 3 -18.28 -21.00 -8.10
C PRO A 3 -18.07 -19.64 -7.45
N ALA A 4 -18.41 -18.59 -8.20
CA ALA A 4 -18.42 -17.24 -7.68
C ALA A 4 -19.56 -17.07 -6.67
N THR A 5 -19.25 -16.50 -5.51
CA THR A 5 -20.20 -16.10 -4.47
C THR A 5 -20.46 -14.60 -4.58
N ARG A 6 -21.73 -14.19 -4.57
CA ARG A 6 -22.11 -12.78 -4.53
C ARG A 6 -22.19 -12.30 -3.08
N VAL A 7 -21.51 -11.20 -2.79
CA VAL A 7 -21.51 -10.57 -1.45
C VAL A 7 -21.89 -9.11 -1.55
N SER A 8 -22.55 -8.57 -0.53
CA SER A 8 -22.84 -7.13 -0.41
C SER A 8 -21.88 -6.49 0.59
N VAL A 9 -21.15 -5.46 0.16
CA VAL A 9 -20.16 -4.75 0.99
C VAL A 9 -20.32 -3.26 0.70
N GLY A 10 -20.55 -2.44 1.73
CA GLY A 10 -20.65 -0.98 1.59
C GLY A 10 -21.67 -0.52 0.52
N GLY A 11 -22.79 -1.25 0.35
CA GLY A 11 -23.80 -0.95 -0.68
C GLY A 11 -23.43 -1.39 -2.11
N ARG A 12 -22.25 -1.97 -2.33
CA ARG A 12 -21.86 -2.60 -3.60
C ARG A 12 -22.15 -4.09 -3.57
N THR A 13 -22.43 -4.68 -4.74
CA THR A 13 -22.44 -6.14 -4.90
C THR A 13 -21.17 -6.59 -5.61
N LEU A 14 -20.43 -7.51 -4.99
CA LEU A 14 -19.19 -8.06 -5.52
C LEU A 14 -19.34 -9.56 -5.80
N SER A 15 -18.58 -10.04 -6.78
CA SER A 15 -18.42 -11.46 -7.08
C SER A 15 -17.04 -11.92 -6.58
N VAL A 16 -17.01 -12.68 -5.50
CA VAL A 16 -15.79 -13.26 -4.93
C VAL A 16 -15.72 -14.75 -5.27
N SER A 17 -14.53 -15.31 -5.46
CA SER A 17 -14.36 -16.71 -5.90
C SER A 17 -13.22 -17.39 -5.15
N ASN A 18 -13.05 -18.70 -5.28
CA ASN A 18 -11.89 -19.44 -4.71
C ASN A 18 -11.63 -19.10 -3.22
N LEU A 19 -12.68 -19.02 -2.40
CA LEU A 19 -12.57 -18.55 -1.01
C LEU A 19 -11.72 -19.49 -0.16
N ASP A 20 -11.81 -20.80 -0.39
CA ASP A 20 -11.04 -21.82 0.34
C ASP A 20 -9.59 -21.95 -0.16
N LYS A 21 -9.16 -21.14 -1.15
CA LYS A 21 -7.78 -21.17 -1.64
C LYS A 21 -6.84 -20.70 -0.53
N VAL A 22 -5.95 -21.57 -0.08
CA VAL A 22 -4.88 -21.23 0.87
C VAL A 22 -3.91 -20.25 0.20
N LEU A 23 -3.71 -19.09 0.82
CA LEU A 23 -2.73 -18.09 0.39
C LEU A 23 -1.51 -18.03 1.31
N TYR A 24 -1.65 -18.46 2.56
CA TYR A 24 -0.54 -18.61 3.52
C TYR A 24 -0.44 -20.07 3.97
N PRO A 25 0.43 -20.88 3.32
CA PRO A 25 0.51 -22.32 3.58
C PRO A 25 0.90 -22.68 5.02
N GLU A 26 1.78 -21.90 5.65
CA GLU A 26 2.26 -22.14 7.03
C GLU A 26 1.12 -22.21 8.05
N THR A 27 0.09 -21.36 7.90
CA THR A 27 -1.04 -21.28 8.82
C THR A 27 -2.34 -21.84 8.24
N GLY A 28 -2.35 -22.19 6.95
CA GLY A 28 -3.57 -22.56 6.23
C GLY A 28 -4.49 -21.37 5.91
N PHE A 29 -4.05 -20.12 6.11
CA PHE A 29 -4.91 -18.94 5.96
C PHE A 29 -5.35 -18.75 4.50
N THR A 30 -6.66 -18.66 4.33
CA THR A 30 -7.36 -18.73 3.05
C THR A 30 -7.65 -17.35 2.46
N LYS A 31 -7.99 -17.32 1.16
CA LYS A 31 -8.41 -16.09 0.49
C LYS A 31 -9.69 -15.50 1.10
N GLY A 32 -10.62 -16.35 1.52
CA GLY A 32 -11.83 -15.91 2.23
C GLY A 32 -11.50 -15.17 3.53
N GLU A 33 -10.51 -15.66 4.27
CA GLU A 33 -10.04 -15.00 5.50
C GLU A 33 -9.25 -13.71 5.22
N VAL A 34 -8.47 -13.64 4.13
CA VAL A 34 -7.87 -12.37 3.67
C VAL A 34 -8.94 -11.34 3.35
N ILE A 35 -9.98 -11.73 2.62
CA ILE A 35 -11.12 -10.85 2.31
C ILE A 35 -11.80 -10.37 3.59
N HIS A 36 -12.03 -11.29 4.55
CA HIS A 36 -12.61 -10.97 5.83
C HIS A 36 -11.75 -9.98 6.62
N TYR A 37 -10.43 -10.20 6.69
CA TYR A 37 -9.47 -9.32 7.34
C TYR A 37 -9.49 -7.92 6.73
N TYR A 38 -9.39 -7.81 5.40
CA TYR A 38 -9.47 -6.53 4.70
C TYR A 38 -10.79 -5.80 4.99
N SER A 39 -11.90 -6.53 5.03
CA SER A 39 -13.20 -5.98 5.39
C SER A 39 -13.24 -5.47 6.84
N SER A 40 -12.67 -6.20 7.80
CA SER A 40 -12.74 -5.86 9.23
C SER A 40 -11.86 -4.66 9.61
N VAL A 41 -10.72 -4.48 8.94
CA VAL A 41 -9.81 -3.34 9.20
C VAL A 41 -10.04 -2.13 8.30
N ALA A 42 -11.05 -2.20 7.40
CA ALA A 42 -11.27 -1.17 6.38
C ALA A 42 -11.39 0.26 6.95
N ALA A 43 -12.08 0.43 8.07
CA ALA A 43 -12.24 1.74 8.69
C ALA A 43 -10.90 2.39 9.13
N ALA A 44 -9.95 1.56 9.57
CA ALA A 44 -8.61 2.02 9.92
C ALA A 44 -7.68 2.14 8.71
N MET A 45 -7.81 1.23 7.73
CA MET A 45 -6.91 1.18 6.57
C MET A 45 -7.24 2.24 5.51
N LEU A 46 -8.52 2.48 5.21
CA LEU A 46 -8.95 3.36 4.12
C LEU A 46 -8.42 4.80 4.22
N PRO A 47 -8.38 5.46 5.40
CA PRO A 47 -7.78 6.81 5.52
C PRO A 47 -6.33 6.91 5.05
N HIS A 48 -5.57 5.80 5.08
CA HIS A 48 -4.19 5.77 4.61
C HIS A 48 -4.06 5.54 3.10
N LEU A 49 -5.09 4.97 2.46
CA LEU A 49 -5.12 4.63 1.03
C LEU A 49 -5.86 5.69 0.19
N ALA A 50 -6.93 6.23 0.75
CA ALA A 50 -7.80 7.21 0.11
C ALA A 50 -6.99 8.40 -0.39
N GLY A 51 -7.29 8.88 -1.59
CA GLY A 51 -6.51 9.97 -2.17
C GLY A 51 -5.37 9.53 -3.09
N ARG A 52 -4.93 8.26 -3.09
CA ARG A 52 -3.59 7.90 -3.59
C ARG A 52 -3.59 6.91 -4.75
N CYS A 53 -2.61 7.02 -5.63
CA CYS A 53 -2.35 6.06 -6.70
C CYS A 53 -1.78 4.76 -6.13
N ILE A 54 -2.63 3.77 -5.87
CA ILE A 54 -2.22 2.52 -5.19
C ILE A 54 -1.56 1.56 -6.18
N THR A 55 -0.39 1.05 -5.82
CA THR A 55 0.22 -0.11 -6.48
C THR A 55 -0.18 -1.38 -5.73
N LEU A 56 -0.68 -2.38 -6.45
CA LEU A 56 -1.04 -3.67 -5.87
C LEU A 56 0.16 -4.62 -5.97
N ARG A 57 0.46 -5.39 -4.94
CA ARG A 57 1.32 -6.58 -5.07
C ARG A 57 0.49 -7.83 -4.84
N ARG A 58 0.49 -8.72 -5.83
CA ARG A 58 -0.45 -9.83 -5.93
C ARG A 58 0.25 -11.17 -5.86
N TRP A 59 -0.37 -12.10 -5.13
CA TRP A 59 0.01 -13.51 -5.03
C TRP A 59 -1.19 -14.39 -5.37
N PRO A 60 -1.56 -14.51 -6.66
CA PRO A 60 -2.71 -15.32 -7.06
C PRO A 60 -2.63 -16.75 -6.54
N ASP A 61 -1.42 -17.30 -6.40
CA ASP A 61 -1.12 -18.67 -6.02
C ASP A 61 -0.51 -18.85 -4.62
N GLY A 62 -0.62 -17.82 -3.77
CA GLY A 62 -0.12 -17.84 -2.39
C GLY A 62 1.32 -17.34 -2.22
N VAL A 63 1.71 -17.07 -0.98
CA VAL A 63 2.95 -16.33 -0.63
C VAL A 63 4.25 -17.05 -1.01
N ASP A 64 4.22 -18.37 -1.12
CA ASP A 64 5.37 -19.19 -1.53
C ASP A 64 5.58 -19.21 -3.06
N ALA A 65 4.61 -18.70 -3.82
CA ALA A 65 4.67 -18.58 -5.27
C ALA A 65 5.10 -17.17 -5.72
N THR A 66 5.30 -17.02 -7.03
CA THR A 66 5.72 -15.75 -7.62
C THR A 66 4.68 -14.65 -7.38
N SER A 67 5.14 -13.54 -6.82
CA SER A 67 4.38 -12.29 -6.72
C SER A 67 4.62 -11.38 -7.93
N PHE A 68 3.71 -10.46 -8.21
CA PHE A 68 3.98 -9.35 -9.14
C PHE A 68 3.39 -8.03 -8.64
N PHE A 69 4.04 -6.94 -9.03
CA PHE A 69 3.53 -5.57 -8.83
C PHE A 69 2.66 -5.16 -10.00
N GLU A 70 1.51 -4.57 -9.70
CA GLU A 70 0.53 -4.10 -10.67
C GLU A 70 0.22 -2.63 -10.38
N LYS A 71 0.92 -1.76 -11.10
CA LYS A 71 0.75 -0.30 -11.06
C LYS A 71 -0.50 0.13 -11.83
N ARG A 72 -0.66 -0.39 -13.05
CA ARG A 72 -1.81 -0.13 -13.90
C ARG A 72 -3.03 -0.84 -13.33
N CYS A 73 -4.07 -0.09 -13.01
CA CYS A 73 -5.31 -0.67 -12.51
C CYS A 73 -5.87 -1.68 -13.55
N PRO A 74 -6.30 -2.88 -13.12
CA PRO A 74 -6.76 -3.91 -14.04
C PRO A 74 -7.87 -3.43 -14.98
N SER A 75 -7.79 -3.79 -16.26
CA SER A 75 -8.80 -3.41 -17.27
C SER A 75 -10.19 -3.96 -16.97
N HIS A 76 -10.27 -5.05 -16.22
CA HIS A 76 -11.52 -5.70 -15.78
C HIS A 76 -11.96 -5.24 -14.38
N ARG A 77 -11.44 -4.11 -13.87
CA ARG A 77 -11.92 -3.52 -12.61
C ARG A 77 -13.43 -3.20 -12.70
N PRO A 78 -14.15 -3.22 -11.58
CA PRO A 78 -15.50 -2.67 -11.54
C PRO A 78 -15.50 -1.18 -11.93
N ASP A 79 -16.54 -0.73 -12.64
CA ASP A 79 -16.64 0.65 -13.13
C ASP A 79 -16.56 1.68 -11.99
N TRP A 80 -17.09 1.32 -10.82
CA TRP A 80 -17.12 2.14 -9.63
C TRP A 80 -15.79 2.23 -8.87
N VAL A 81 -14.76 1.45 -9.24
CA VAL A 81 -13.40 1.63 -8.69
C VAL A 81 -12.73 2.77 -9.48
N PRO A 82 -12.48 3.95 -8.88
CA PRO A 82 -11.89 5.06 -9.60
C PRO A 82 -10.43 4.78 -9.98
N VAL A 83 -9.94 5.55 -10.95
CA VAL A 83 -8.54 5.56 -11.32
C VAL A 83 -8.00 6.98 -11.30
N SER A 84 -6.73 7.14 -10.97
CA SER A 84 -6.01 8.39 -11.15
C SER A 84 -4.74 8.14 -11.94
N VAL A 85 -4.35 9.11 -12.74
CA VAL A 85 -3.14 9.05 -13.53
C VAL A 85 -1.95 9.34 -12.63
N GLY A 86 -1.06 8.37 -12.48
CA GLY A 86 0.17 8.47 -11.69
C GLY A 86 1.43 8.46 -12.57
N PRO A 87 2.63 8.53 -11.95
CA PRO A 87 3.88 8.52 -12.69
C PRO A 87 4.05 7.20 -13.46
N GLY A 88 4.70 7.30 -14.62
CA GLY A 88 5.07 6.15 -15.46
C GLY A 88 6.15 5.27 -14.81
N ASN A 89 6.74 4.37 -15.59
CA ASN A 89 7.81 3.49 -15.08
C ASN A 89 9.14 4.26 -14.94
N GLU A 90 9.41 4.78 -13.74
CA GLU A 90 10.69 5.46 -13.44
C GLU A 90 11.91 4.57 -13.60
N SER A 91 11.78 3.25 -13.41
CA SER A 91 12.86 2.27 -13.69
C SER A 91 13.34 2.31 -15.14
N GLU A 92 12.52 2.84 -16.06
CA GLU A 92 12.91 3.03 -17.46
C GLU A 92 13.35 4.47 -17.79
N ARG A 93 13.27 5.41 -16.83
CA ARG A 93 13.90 6.74 -16.96
C ARG A 93 15.41 6.66 -16.74
N SER A 94 15.87 5.77 -15.86
CA SER A 94 17.30 5.58 -15.55
C SER A 94 18.02 4.70 -16.58
N SER A 95 17.29 3.88 -17.34
CA SER A 95 17.86 3.14 -18.47
C SER A 95 17.86 4.06 -19.71
N LYS A 96 19.01 4.25 -20.35
CA LYS A 96 19.17 5.06 -21.58
C LYS A 96 18.42 4.51 -22.82
N ARG A 97 17.36 3.70 -22.62
CA ARG A 97 16.56 3.07 -23.67
C ARG A 97 15.09 3.43 -23.47
N GLY A 98 14.71 4.60 -23.99
CA GLY A 98 13.34 4.95 -24.42
C GLY A 98 12.20 4.26 -23.67
N GLY A 99 12.18 4.38 -22.35
CA GLY A 99 11.12 3.81 -21.52
C GLY A 99 9.76 4.40 -21.83
N ASP A 100 8.72 3.60 -21.63
CA ASP A 100 7.35 4.09 -21.68
C ASP A 100 7.11 5.02 -20.49
N THR A 101 7.28 6.32 -20.75
CA THR A 101 6.98 7.40 -19.81
C THR A 101 5.50 7.74 -19.78
N SER A 102 4.65 6.97 -20.48
CA SER A 102 3.23 7.25 -20.53
C SER A 102 2.62 7.22 -19.13
N PRO A 103 1.69 8.14 -18.84
CA PRO A 103 1.03 8.14 -17.56
C PRO A 103 0.23 6.83 -17.35
N ILE A 104 0.37 6.24 -16.17
CA ILE A 104 -0.26 4.96 -15.83
C ILE A 104 -1.54 5.26 -15.02
N PRO A 105 -2.71 4.69 -15.37
CA PRO A 105 -3.90 4.78 -14.53
C PRO A 105 -3.78 3.80 -13.36
N TYR A 106 -3.62 4.31 -12.14
CA TYR A 106 -3.57 3.52 -10.90
C TYR A 106 -4.95 3.39 -10.27
N CYS A 107 -5.17 2.33 -9.51
CA CYS A 107 -6.42 2.19 -8.76
C CYS A 107 -6.48 3.20 -7.61
N ARG A 108 -7.68 3.74 -7.37
CA ARG A 108 -8.02 4.52 -6.17
C ARG A 108 -8.87 3.66 -5.26
N ILE A 109 -8.37 3.35 -4.07
CA ILE A 109 -9.05 2.48 -3.10
C ILE A 109 -9.70 3.36 -2.04
N GLU A 110 -10.96 3.76 -2.29
CA GLU A 110 -11.67 4.80 -1.53
C GLU A 110 -12.77 4.26 -0.62
N GLU A 111 -13.21 3.01 -0.82
CA GLU A 111 -14.34 2.42 -0.11
C GLU A 111 -14.07 0.94 0.25
N GLN A 112 -14.76 0.43 1.27
CA GLN A 112 -14.59 -0.94 1.78
C GLN A 112 -14.80 -1.99 0.68
N ALA A 113 -15.73 -1.75 -0.24
CA ALA A 113 -15.97 -2.63 -1.39
C ALA A 113 -14.74 -2.72 -2.32
N ALA A 114 -14.04 -1.61 -2.56
CA ALA A 114 -12.82 -1.60 -3.36
C ALA A 114 -11.70 -2.40 -2.66
N LEU A 115 -11.62 -2.30 -1.34
CA LEU A 115 -10.65 -3.04 -0.54
C LEU A 115 -10.91 -4.56 -0.56
N VAL A 116 -12.18 -4.97 -0.45
CA VAL A 116 -12.59 -6.38 -0.62
C VAL A 116 -12.31 -6.87 -2.05
N TRP A 117 -12.53 -6.02 -3.05
CA TRP A 117 -12.21 -6.35 -4.44
C TRP A 117 -10.72 -6.60 -4.64
N THR A 118 -9.83 -5.76 -4.10
CA THR A 118 -8.37 -5.99 -4.18
C THR A 118 -7.95 -7.29 -3.49
N ALA A 119 -8.53 -7.60 -2.33
CA ALA A 119 -8.29 -8.87 -1.64
C ALA A 119 -8.73 -10.08 -2.49
N ASN A 120 -9.86 -10.00 -3.20
CA ASN A 120 -10.31 -11.06 -4.10
C ASN A 120 -9.38 -11.27 -5.31
N LEU A 121 -8.66 -10.23 -5.74
CA LEU A 121 -7.59 -10.32 -6.74
C LEU A 121 -6.28 -10.93 -6.20
N ALA A 122 -6.27 -11.32 -4.91
CA ALA A 122 -5.11 -11.75 -4.15
C ALA A 122 -4.01 -10.66 -4.07
N ALA A 123 -4.41 -9.39 -4.03
CA ALA A 123 -3.51 -8.30 -3.65
C ALA A 123 -3.31 -8.34 -2.13
N LEU A 124 -2.17 -8.87 -1.70
CA LEU A 124 -1.86 -9.04 -0.27
C LEU A 124 -1.16 -7.81 0.30
N GLU A 125 -0.48 -7.03 -0.56
CA GLU A 125 0.09 -5.74 -0.19
C GLU A 125 -0.51 -4.62 -1.05
N LEU A 126 -0.82 -3.50 -0.41
CA LEU A 126 -1.28 -2.26 -1.01
C LEU A 126 -0.24 -1.17 -0.75
N HIS A 127 0.44 -0.72 -1.80
CA HIS A 127 1.52 0.24 -1.70
C HIS A 127 0.99 1.64 -2.00
N ALA A 128 0.92 2.47 -0.96
CA ALA A 128 0.40 3.83 -1.01
C ALA A 128 1.56 4.85 -1.08
N PRO A 129 1.64 5.70 -2.11
CA PRO A 129 2.65 6.74 -2.18
C PRO A 129 2.42 7.82 -1.12
N MET A 130 3.47 8.55 -0.75
CA MET A 130 3.41 9.65 0.23
C MET A 130 2.55 10.84 -0.25
N ALA A 131 2.42 11.01 -1.56
CA ALA A 131 1.58 12.02 -2.19
C ALA A 131 0.18 11.50 -2.52
N LYS A 132 -0.78 12.42 -2.63
CA LYS A 132 -2.11 12.14 -3.19
C LYS A 132 -2.07 12.29 -4.71
N ALA A 133 -3.03 11.71 -5.41
CA ALA A 133 -3.05 11.71 -6.87
C ALA A 133 -3.42 13.06 -7.49
N ASP A 134 -4.00 13.97 -6.72
CA ASP A 134 -4.27 15.36 -7.13
C ASP A 134 -3.01 16.25 -7.11
N SER A 135 -1.99 15.85 -6.34
CA SER A 135 -0.72 16.58 -6.25
C SER A 135 0.44 15.59 -6.03
N LEU A 136 0.88 14.95 -7.12
CA LEU A 136 1.88 13.87 -7.07
C LEU A 136 3.25 14.31 -6.55
N ASP A 137 3.62 15.57 -6.77
CA ASP A 137 4.92 16.13 -6.37
C ASP A 137 4.93 16.70 -4.95
N THR A 138 3.77 16.73 -4.29
CA THR A 138 3.60 17.26 -2.93
C THR A 138 3.23 16.13 -1.97
N PRO A 139 4.21 15.55 -1.25
CA PRO A 139 3.92 14.52 -0.26
C PRO A 139 3.09 15.08 0.90
N THR A 140 2.21 14.24 1.44
CA THR A 140 1.42 14.52 2.65
C THR A 140 2.04 13.91 3.91
N THR A 141 3.10 13.12 3.74
CA THR A 141 3.81 12.43 4.82
C THR A 141 5.27 12.29 4.42
N LEU A 142 6.18 12.57 5.34
CA LEU A 142 7.57 12.14 5.28
C LEU A 142 7.69 10.78 6.01
N VAL A 143 8.49 9.86 5.48
CA VAL A 143 8.64 8.51 6.03
C VAL A 143 10.12 8.18 6.18
N PHE A 144 10.50 7.76 7.38
CA PHE A 144 11.80 7.17 7.66
C PHE A 144 11.64 5.66 7.76
N ASP A 145 12.35 4.91 6.91
CA ASP A 145 12.35 3.45 6.92
C ASP A 145 13.54 2.95 7.74
N LEU A 146 13.26 2.21 8.81
CA LEU A 146 14.26 1.68 9.73
C LEU A 146 14.43 0.19 9.45
N ASP A 147 15.49 -0.12 8.71
CA ASP A 147 15.86 -1.50 8.36
C ASP A 147 17.02 -2.00 9.23
N PRO A 148 16.79 -3.02 10.08
CA PRO A 148 17.85 -3.56 10.91
C PRO A 148 18.81 -4.43 10.07
N GLY A 149 20.10 -4.11 10.13
CA GLY A 149 21.18 -4.99 9.70
C GLY A 149 21.72 -5.82 10.87
N GLU A 150 22.23 -7.04 10.62
CA GLU A 150 22.79 -7.86 11.69
C GLU A 150 23.90 -7.12 12.46
N PRO A 151 23.91 -7.17 13.81
CA PRO A 151 23.06 -7.99 14.70
C PRO A 151 21.76 -7.30 15.17
N ALA A 152 21.45 -6.11 14.67
CA ALA A 152 20.25 -5.37 15.06
C ALA A 152 18.96 -6.09 14.61
N THR A 153 17.88 -5.79 15.32
CA THR A 153 16.54 -6.33 15.13
C THR A 153 15.50 -5.20 15.16
N ILE A 154 14.22 -5.57 15.08
CA ILE A 154 13.12 -4.61 15.26
C ILE A 154 13.16 -3.89 16.62
N VAL A 155 13.80 -4.47 17.64
CA VAL A 155 13.96 -3.84 18.96
C VAL A 155 14.87 -2.62 18.88
N GLU A 156 16.00 -2.73 18.18
CA GLU A 156 16.90 -1.60 17.92
C GLU A 156 16.20 -0.54 17.06
N CYS A 157 15.43 -0.93 16.05
CA CYS A 157 14.62 0.02 15.28
C CYS A 157 13.61 0.75 16.16
N ALA A 158 12.95 0.07 17.09
CA ALA A 158 12.01 0.68 18.02
C ALA A 158 12.69 1.70 18.94
N GLN A 159 13.89 1.40 19.43
CA GLN A 159 14.67 2.36 20.19
C GLN A 159 15.02 3.59 19.35
N ARG A 160 15.49 3.41 18.11
CA ARG A 160 15.77 4.53 17.19
C ARG A 160 14.51 5.35 16.88
N ALA A 161 13.35 4.72 16.72
CA ALA A 161 12.09 5.42 16.53
C ALA A 161 11.70 6.30 17.73
N LEU A 162 11.99 5.85 18.97
CA LEU A 162 11.82 6.67 20.18
C LEU A 162 12.80 7.84 20.19
N ASP A 163 14.08 7.59 19.87
CA ASP A 163 15.10 8.65 19.79
C ASP A 163 14.71 9.72 18.74
N MET A 164 14.21 9.29 17.58
CA MET A 164 13.69 10.18 16.54
C MET A 164 12.48 11.00 17.01
N ARG A 165 11.58 10.41 17.79
CA ARG A 165 10.43 11.13 18.35
C ARG A 165 10.88 12.27 19.25
N GLU A 166 11.92 12.08 20.07
CA GLU A 166 12.50 13.15 20.88
C GLU A 166 13.04 14.30 20.01
N VAL A 167 13.73 13.98 18.91
CA VAL A 167 14.23 14.99 17.95
C VAL A 167 13.08 15.76 17.30
N PHE A 168 12.04 15.06 16.85
CA PHE A 168 10.88 15.70 16.24
C PHE A 168 10.11 16.60 17.22
N ASP A 169 9.96 16.17 18.49
CA ASP A 169 9.33 16.95 19.54
C ASP A 169 10.07 18.29 19.76
N LEU A 170 11.41 18.32 19.65
CA LEU A 170 12.21 19.56 19.79
C LEU A 170 11.94 20.59 18.69
N ILE A 171 11.52 20.15 17.50
CA ILE A 171 11.20 21.03 16.36
C ILE A 171 9.69 21.14 16.11
N GLY A 172 8.86 20.66 17.04
CA GLY A 172 7.40 20.78 16.99
C GLY A 172 6.73 19.89 15.96
N LEU A 173 7.38 18.79 15.53
CA LEU A 173 6.81 17.82 14.60
C LEU A 173 6.25 16.60 15.35
N GLN A 174 5.10 16.09 14.90
CA GLN A 174 4.54 14.84 15.40
C GLN A 174 5.00 13.67 14.53
N SER A 175 5.30 12.53 15.15
CA SER A 175 5.66 11.30 14.45
C SER A 175 4.85 10.09 14.93
N PHE A 176 4.62 9.14 14.02
CA PHE A 176 3.85 7.94 14.26
C PHE A 176 4.57 6.71 13.71
N ALA A 177 4.78 5.70 14.55
CA ALA A 177 5.48 4.49 14.18
C ALA A 177 4.50 3.37 13.76
N LYS A 178 4.91 2.56 12.78
CA LYS A 178 4.28 1.26 12.49
C LYS A 178 5.33 0.23 12.08
N THR A 179 5.09 -1.04 12.38
CA THR A 179 5.95 -2.12 11.86
C THR A 179 5.83 -2.21 10.33
N SER A 180 6.88 -2.67 9.66
CA SER A 180 6.82 -2.87 8.20
C SER A 180 6.09 -4.15 7.80
N GLY A 181 5.91 -5.09 8.75
CA GLY A 181 5.41 -6.43 8.48
C GLY A 181 6.49 -7.40 8.01
N SER A 182 7.74 -6.94 7.90
CA SER A 182 8.93 -7.74 7.59
C SER A 182 9.92 -7.65 8.77
N LYS A 183 11.15 -7.18 8.56
CA LYS A 183 12.20 -7.11 9.59
C LYS A 183 12.20 -5.81 10.40
N GLY A 184 11.75 -4.71 9.80
CA GLY A 184 11.93 -3.36 10.32
C GLY A 184 10.63 -2.63 10.69
N MET A 185 10.72 -1.31 10.73
CA MET A 185 9.59 -0.43 11.01
C MET A 185 9.73 0.92 10.33
N GLN A 186 8.64 1.68 10.28
CA GLN A 186 8.58 2.97 9.62
C GLN A 186 8.09 4.03 10.59
N VAL A 187 8.69 5.22 10.53
CA VAL A 187 8.29 6.41 11.28
C VAL A 187 7.73 7.44 10.31
N TYR A 188 6.45 7.78 10.47
CA TYR A 188 5.71 8.71 9.63
C TYR A 188 5.61 10.07 10.30
N VAL A 189 5.95 11.13 9.58
CA VAL A 189 5.74 12.53 9.97
C VAL A 189 4.68 13.11 9.03
N PRO A 190 3.45 13.40 9.52
CA PRO A 190 2.42 14.04 8.71
C PRO A 190 2.83 15.46 8.32
N LEU A 191 2.60 15.83 7.06
CA LEU A 191 2.93 17.14 6.51
C LEU A 191 1.63 17.91 6.25
N ASN A 192 1.56 19.13 6.77
CA ASN A 192 0.43 20.05 6.61
C ASN A 192 0.78 21.30 5.79
N THR A 193 2.00 21.36 5.25
CA THR A 193 2.50 22.45 4.41
C THR A 193 2.87 21.92 3.03
N PRO A 194 2.57 22.66 1.94
CA PRO A 194 3.09 22.32 0.62
C PRO A 194 4.63 22.25 0.65
N THR A 195 5.17 21.11 0.27
CA THR A 195 6.60 20.82 0.17
C THR A 195 6.82 19.86 -1.00
N THR A 196 8.06 19.66 -1.44
CA THR A 196 8.37 18.70 -2.50
C THR A 196 8.98 17.42 -1.93
N HIS A 197 9.01 16.35 -2.73
CA HIS A 197 9.77 15.14 -2.38
C HIS A 197 11.26 15.44 -2.16
N HIS A 198 11.83 16.42 -2.88
CA HIS A 198 13.22 16.83 -2.72
C HIS A 198 13.46 17.50 -1.37
N ASP A 199 12.61 18.47 -0.99
CA ASP A 199 12.70 19.15 0.31
C ASP A 199 12.56 18.14 1.47
N CYS A 200 11.69 17.15 1.31
CA CYS A 200 11.52 16.07 2.29
C CYS A 200 12.78 15.20 2.40
N ALA A 201 13.45 14.91 1.28
CA ALA A 201 14.69 14.15 1.27
C ALA A 201 15.87 14.93 1.86
N ASP A 202 15.94 16.24 1.62
CA ASP A 202 16.98 17.11 2.20
C ASP A 202 16.84 17.29 3.71
N PHE A 203 15.60 17.25 4.21
CA PHE A 203 15.32 17.32 5.65
C PHE A 203 15.67 16.02 6.39
N ALA A 204 15.50 14.87 5.73
CA ALA A 204 15.63 13.53 6.32
C ALA A 204 17.09 13.08 6.49
#